data_AF-A0AA37WDP2-F1
#
_entry.id   AF-A0AA37WDP2-F1
#
_cell.length_a   1.000
_cell.length_b   1.000
_cell.length_c   1.000
_cell.angle_alpha   90.00
_cell.angle_beta   90.00
_cell.angle_gamma   90.00
#
_symmetry.space_group_name_H-M   'P 1'
#
loop_
_entity.id
_entity.type
_entity.pdbx_description
1 polymer ?
#
loop_
_entity_poly.entity_id
_entity_poly.type
_entity_poly.pdbx_seq_one_letter_code
_entity_poly.pdbx_strand_id
1 'polypeptide(L)'
;MKASNIIIYISLIILAFSCSEEFQNKLKSNPNALGTANQVVVIADQDLWDGIVGDTFRMLYEAAYPMLPRPESIFDLKHYTPNDLEAGPLRKELRTYLFLADLSNPNSPTVQSVARDLGEEKIMTIKKEGVKNTTVGRDKWAMGQLMLYVVGEDQEKLIENITKSFPSISKKVYQHDYKQIKGYTFAAGYNKAISSEIEEKLGVKVQVPADYIKALWDEEEKLMWIRKETSESTFGMVLKSLSYESEDQLSKEFLKEQVNQFGKDYVKTNTEGSYMVVNDEDLPLYTNTIEINGQYAYEMRGIWETTKDYMGGPFFAYVIIDKSQKKLLFILDFLMAPGKEKRDLMQQMELMTNTVEFL
;
A
#
# COMPACT_ATOMS: atom_id res chain seq x y z
N MET A 1 -12.98 67.12 -25.92
CA MET A 1 -13.22 65.70 -26.29
C MET A 1 -14.71 65.53 -26.54
N LYS A 2 -15.13 65.05 -27.73
CA LYS A 2 -16.55 64.78 -28.01
C LYS A 2 -17.04 63.71 -27.02
N ALA A 3 -18.26 63.84 -26.49
CA ALA A 3 -18.84 62.92 -25.50
C ALA A 3 -18.78 61.45 -25.96
N SER A 4 -18.86 61.20 -27.27
CA SER A 4 -18.67 59.88 -27.89
C SER A 4 -17.28 59.26 -27.63
N ASN A 5 -16.21 60.05 -27.56
CA ASN A 5 -14.87 59.52 -27.30
C ASN A 5 -14.71 59.15 -25.81
N ILE A 6 -15.36 59.87 -24.91
CA ILE A 6 -15.33 59.57 -23.47
C ILE A 6 -16.02 58.24 -23.18
N ILE A 7 -17.16 57.96 -23.84
CA ILE A 7 -17.89 56.69 -23.69
C ILE A 7 -17.05 55.50 -24.19
N ILE A 8 -16.31 55.67 -25.29
CA ILE A 8 -15.40 54.64 -25.81
C ILE A 8 -14.23 54.39 -24.86
N TYR A 9 -13.64 55.44 -24.26
CA TYR A 9 -12.58 55.26 -23.27
C TYR A 9 -13.07 54.61 -21.98
N ILE A 10 -14.28 54.95 -21.53
CA ILE A 10 -14.90 54.34 -20.35
C ILE A 10 -15.25 52.86 -20.62
N SER A 11 -15.75 52.52 -21.81
CA SER A 11 -16.03 51.12 -22.17
C SER A 11 -14.76 50.28 -22.33
N LEU A 12 -13.67 50.86 -22.85
CA LEU A 12 -12.37 50.19 -22.94
C LEU A 12 -11.75 49.92 -21.55
N ILE A 13 -11.93 50.84 -20.60
CA ILE A 13 -11.43 50.68 -19.22
C ILE A 13 -12.26 49.63 -18.48
N ILE A 14 -13.58 49.59 -18.66
CA ILE A 14 -14.45 48.56 -18.04
C ILE A 14 -14.12 47.15 -18.61
N LEU A 15 -13.78 47.05 -19.89
CA LEU A 15 -13.33 45.79 -20.50
C LEU A 15 -11.95 45.33 -19.99
N ALA A 16 -11.06 46.26 -19.62
CA ALA A 16 -9.73 45.93 -19.08
C ALA A 16 -9.77 45.46 -17.60
N PHE A 17 -10.76 45.91 -16.82
CA PHE A 17 -11.01 45.43 -15.44
C PHE A 17 -11.91 44.19 -15.37
N SER A 18 -12.51 43.77 -16.48
CA SER A 18 -13.34 42.57 -16.59
C SER A 18 -12.55 41.29 -16.88
N CYS A 19 -11.21 41.33 -16.84
CA CYS A 19 -10.39 40.12 -16.79
C CYS A 19 -10.71 39.39 -15.48
N SER A 20 -11.64 38.44 -15.61
CA SER A 20 -12.32 37.75 -14.55
C SER A 20 -11.35 36.96 -13.67
N GLU A 21 -11.62 36.97 -12.36
CA GLU A 21 -11.08 35.99 -11.40
C GLU A 21 -11.23 34.55 -11.92
N GLU A 22 -12.23 34.30 -12.75
CA GLU A 22 -12.50 33.03 -13.43
C GLU A 22 -11.38 32.58 -14.38
N PHE A 23 -10.71 33.51 -15.08
CA PHE A 23 -9.55 33.20 -15.92
C PHE A 23 -8.29 32.95 -15.08
N GLN A 24 -8.10 33.68 -13.97
CA GLN A 24 -6.99 33.41 -13.03
C GLN A 24 -7.18 32.11 -12.24
N ASN A 25 -8.42 31.75 -11.88
CA ASN A 25 -8.73 30.47 -11.24
C ASN A 25 -8.58 29.29 -12.20
N LYS A 26 -8.84 29.47 -13.50
CA LYS A 26 -8.53 28.46 -14.54
C LYS A 26 -7.02 28.28 -14.79
N LEU A 27 -6.20 29.27 -14.47
CA LEU A 27 -4.73 29.22 -14.61
C LEU A 27 -4.03 28.71 -13.34
N LYS A 28 -4.72 28.63 -12.19
CA LYS A 28 -4.18 28.01 -10.99
C LYS A 28 -4.24 26.49 -11.16
N SER A 29 -3.08 25.87 -11.39
CA SER A 29 -2.96 24.43 -11.26
C SER A 29 -3.42 24.01 -9.86
N ASN A 30 -4.25 22.97 -9.76
CA ASN A 30 -4.54 22.36 -8.47
C ASN A 30 -3.21 21.95 -7.80
N PRO A 31 -3.11 22.09 -6.47
CA PRO A 31 -1.93 21.64 -5.74
C PRO A 31 -1.73 20.13 -5.92
N ASN A 32 -0.52 19.63 -5.68
CA ASN A 32 -0.30 18.19 -5.59
C ASN A 32 -0.85 17.67 -4.28
N ALA A 33 -1.46 16.48 -4.32
CA ALA A 33 -2.01 15.85 -3.14
C ALA A 33 -0.91 15.49 -2.13
N LEU A 34 -1.25 15.64 -0.85
CA LEU A 34 -0.40 15.49 0.34
C LEU A 34 -0.76 14.23 1.11
N GLY A 35 0.17 13.76 1.93
CA GLY A 35 -0.06 12.67 2.87
C GLY A 35 0.76 11.42 2.57
N THR A 36 0.75 10.52 3.54
CA THR A 36 1.51 9.27 3.53
C THR A 36 0.74 8.17 2.80
N ALA A 37 1.45 7.14 2.36
CA ALA A 37 0.82 5.89 1.93
C ALA A 37 0.01 5.27 3.08
N ASN A 38 -0.93 4.38 2.74
CA ASN A 38 -1.82 3.67 3.66
C ASN A 38 -2.80 4.53 4.45
N GLN A 39 -2.82 5.86 4.26
CA GLN A 39 -3.80 6.74 4.90
C GLN A 39 -5.09 6.83 4.07
N VAL A 40 -6.24 6.57 4.70
CA VAL A 40 -7.56 6.72 4.08
C VAL A 40 -8.38 7.76 4.86
N VAL A 41 -8.76 8.83 4.17
CA VAL A 41 -9.63 9.87 4.73
C VAL A 41 -11.08 9.48 4.53
N VAL A 42 -11.76 9.13 5.61
CA VAL A 42 -13.17 8.75 5.59
C VAL A 42 -14.03 10.00 5.73
N ILE A 43 -14.90 10.24 4.75
CA ILE A 43 -15.88 11.31 4.80
C ILE A 43 -17.25 10.72 5.10
N ALA A 44 -17.76 11.02 6.30
CA ALA A 44 -19.05 10.59 6.80
C ALA A 44 -19.60 11.63 7.77
N ASP A 45 -20.92 11.68 7.93
CA ASP A 45 -21.51 12.46 9.02
C ASP A 45 -21.12 11.85 10.38
N GLN A 46 -21.06 12.70 11.42
CA GLN A 46 -20.56 12.31 12.73
C GLN A 46 -21.36 11.12 13.32
N ASP A 47 -22.69 11.22 13.32
CA ASP A 47 -23.56 10.18 13.90
C ASP A 47 -23.43 8.83 13.16
N LEU A 48 -23.13 8.86 11.85
CA LEU A 48 -22.90 7.66 11.04
C LEU A 48 -21.56 7.00 11.38
N TRP A 49 -20.53 7.82 11.61
CA TRP A 49 -19.18 7.36 11.96
C TRP A 49 -19.07 6.83 13.40
N ASP A 50 -19.79 7.45 14.33
CA ASP A 50 -19.84 7.02 15.73
C ASP A 50 -20.76 5.80 15.94
N GLY A 51 -21.55 5.43 14.92
CA GLY A 51 -22.45 4.29 14.92
C GLY A 51 -21.89 3.01 14.29
N ILE A 52 -22.79 2.05 14.10
CA ILE A 52 -22.48 0.69 13.59
C ILE A 52 -21.83 0.67 12.20
N VAL A 53 -22.12 1.67 11.36
CA VAL A 53 -21.50 1.82 10.04
C VAL A 53 -20.00 2.11 10.19
N GLY A 54 -19.63 3.07 11.03
CA GLY A 54 -18.24 3.39 11.32
C GLY A 54 -17.50 2.24 12.02
N ASP A 55 -18.17 1.54 12.95
CA ASP A 55 -17.59 0.34 13.59
C ASP A 55 -17.27 -0.76 12.56
N THR A 56 -18.21 -1.05 11.67
CA THR A 56 -18.03 -2.03 10.59
C THR A 56 -16.89 -1.61 9.67
N PHE A 57 -16.83 -0.32 9.31
CA PHE A 57 -15.79 0.20 8.45
C PHE A 57 -14.40 0.06 9.08
N ARG A 58 -14.24 0.50 10.35
CA ARG A 58 -12.99 0.36 11.11
C ARG A 58 -12.56 -1.10 11.23
N MET A 59 -13.48 -2.01 11.54
CA MET A 59 -13.19 -3.46 11.62
C MET A 59 -12.52 -4.01 10.36
N LEU A 60 -12.96 -3.57 9.18
CA LEU A 60 -12.43 -4.06 7.90
C LEU A 60 -11.17 -3.31 7.46
N TYR A 61 -11.18 -1.98 7.53
CA TYR A 61 -10.12 -1.14 6.97
C TYR A 61 -8.95 -0.91 7.95
N GLU A 62 -9.14 -1.09 9.25
CA GLU A 62 -8.07 -1.08 10.25
C GLU A 62 -7.65 -2.51 10.67
N ALA A 63 -8.06 -3.53 9.90
CA ALA A 63 -7.65 -4.91 10.13
C ALA A 63 -6.12 -5.05 10.24
N ALA A 64 -5.66 -5.99 11.05
CA ALA A 64 -4.22 -6.17 11.29
C ALA A 64 -3.49 -6.56 9.99
N TYR A 65 -2.36 -5.90 9.73
CA TYR A 65 -1.40 -6.31 8.72
C TYR A 65 -0.87 -7.70 9.09
N PRO A 66 -0.87 -8.67 8.15
CA PRO A 66 -0.54 -10.05 8.48
C PRO A 66 0.87 -10.21 9.07
N MET A 67 0.93 -10.92 10.20
CA MET A 67 2.15 -11.47 10.78
C MET A 67 3.22 -10.44 11.19
N LEU A 68 2.81 -9.43 11.96
CA LEU A 68 3.72 -8.55 12.67
C LEU A 68 3.78 -8.93 14.17
N PRO A 69 4.94 -8.81 14.84
CA PRO A 69 5.04 -9.05 16.29
C PRO A 69 4.11 -8.16 17.12
N ARG A 70 3.91 -6.92 16.66
CA ARG A 70 2.91 -5.99 17.20
C ARG A 70 1.87 -5.77 16.11
N PRO A 71 0.57 -5.94 16.37
CA PRO A 71 -0.46 -5.66 15.38
C PRO A 71 -0.44 -4.19 14.95
N GLU A 72 -0.43 -3.96 13.64
CA GLU A 72 -0.51 -2.64 13.00
C GLU A 72 -1.60 -2.70 11.93
N SER A 73 -2.42 -1.67 11.76
CA SER A 73 -3.55 -1.68 10.83
C SER A 73 -3.11 -1.61 9.38
N ILE A 74 -3.81 -2.28 8.45
CA ILE A 74 -3.50 -2.20 7.01
C ILE A 74 -3.66 -0.79 6.43
N PHE A 75 -4.58 0.01 6.98
CA PHE A 75 -4.75 1.41 6.68
C PHE A 75 -4.84 2.26 7.95
N ASP A 76 -4.33 3.49 7.87
CA ASP A 76 -4.48 4.52 8.89
C ASP A 76 -5.70 5.38 8.56
N LEU A 77 -6.76 5.28 9.33
CA LEU A 77 -7.98 6.04 9.05
C LEU A 77 -7.95 7.44 9.65
N LYS A 78 -8.47 8.40 8.89
CA LYS A 78 -8.79 9.75 9.38
C LYS A 78 -10.22 10.08 9.02
N HIS A 79 -11.06 10.33 10.01
CA HIS A 79 -12.43 10.75 9.76
C HIS A 79 -12.56 12.28 9.75
N TYR A 80 -13.33 12.78 8.78
CA TYR A 80 -13.77 14.17 8.70
C TYR A 80 -15.22 14.23 8.24
N THR A 81 -15.97 15.20 8.75
CA THR A 81 -17.27 15.56 8.15
C THR A 81 -17.06 16.46 6.91
N PRO A 82 -18.07 16.64 6.05
CA PRO A 82 -17.98 17.64 4.99
C PRO A 82 -17.72 19.05 5.51
N ASN A 83 -18.27 19.41 6.68
CA ASN A 83 -18.01 20.70 7.31
C ASN A 83 -16.56 20.85 7.75
N ASP A 84 -15.94 19.76 8.23
CA ASP A 84 -14.51 19.74 8.55
C ASP A 84 -13.63 20.05 7.33
N LEU A 85 -14.00 19.55 6.16
CA LEU A 85 -13.28 19.83 4.92
C LEU A 85 -13.40 21.30 4.51
N GLU A 86 -14.56 21.92 4.71
CA GLU A 86 -14.74 23.35 4.45
C GLU A 86 -13.97 24.22 5.45
N ALA A 87 -13.94 23.82 6.72
CA ALA A 87 -13.23 24.54 7.77
C ALA A 87 -11.69 24.45 7.64
N GLY A 88 -11.17 23.40 7.00
CA GLY A 88 -9.74 23.15 6.85
C GLY A 88 -9.34 22.85 5.41
N PRO A 89 -8.97 23.84 4.58
CA PRO A 89 -8.64 23.63 3.17
C PRO A 89 -7.54 22.59 2.92
N LEU A 90 -6.52 22.51 3.78
CA LEU A 90 -5.46 21.50 3.68
C LEU A 90 -5.99 20.06 3.84
N ARG A 91 -7.13 19.86 4.52
CA ARG A 91 -7.79 18.55 4.62
C ARG A 91 -8.35 18.09 3.29
N LYS A 92 -8.59 19.00 2.33
CA LYS A 92 -8.98 18.70 0.94
C LYS A 92 -7.80 18.36 0.06
N GLU A 93 -6.56 18.58 0.50
CA GLU A 93 -5.36 18.28 -0.28
C GLU A 93 -4.80 16.89 0.01
N LEU A 94 -5.42 16.07 0.87
CA LEU A 94 -4.95 14.71 1.15
C LEU A 94 -5.12 13.78 -0.06
N ARG A 95 -4.49 12.60 -0.06
CA ARG A 95 -4.41 11.75 -1.27
C ARG A 95 -5.61 10.81 -1.49
N THR A 96 -6.07 10.13 -0.45
CA THR A 96 -7.05 9.06 -0.59
C THR A 96 -8.28 9.36 0.26
N TYR A 97 -9.45 9.44 -0.37
CA TYR A 97 -10.73 9.65 0.30
C TYR A 97 -11.69 8.50 0.06
N LEU A 98 -12.48 8.20 1.07
CA LEU A 98 -13.60 7.28 0.98
C LEU A 98 -14.84 7.89 1.62
N PHE A 99 -15.87 8.12 0.81
CA PHE A 99 -17.15 8.68 1.24
C PHE A 99 -18.11 7.55 1.61
N LEU A 100 -18.73 7.66 2.79
CA LEU A 100 -19.78 6.77 3.26
C LEU A 100 -21.09 7.56 3.34
N ALA A 101 -22.04 7.25 2.46
CA ALA A 101 -23.31 7.99 2.40
C ALA A 101 -24.52 7.09 2.62
N ASP A 102 -25.28 7.40 3.68
CA ASP A 102 -26.59 6.83 3.97
C ASP A 102 -27.67 7.67 3.28
N LEU A 103 -28.24 7.13 2.19
CA LEU A 103 -29.19 7.85 1.34
C LEU A 103 -30.59 7.98 1.96
N SER A 104 -30.84 7.38 3.12
CA SER A 104 -32.09 7.55 3.87
C SER A 104 -32.21 8.96 4.46
N ASN A 105 -31.08 9.66 4.62
CA ASN A 105 -31.01 11.06 5.06
C ASN A 105 -30.56 11.99 3.91
N PRO A 106 -31.45 12.43 3.01
CA PRO A 106 -31.08 13.27 1.87
C PRO A 106 -30.55 14.67 2.26
N ASN A 107 -30.81 15.11 3.49
CA ASN A 107 -30.33 16.39 4.00
C ASN A 107 -28.92 16.30 4.62
N SER A 108 -28.37 15.09 4.74
CA SER A 108 -26.98 14.85 5.15
C SER A 108 -26.01 15.68 4.30
N PRO A 109 -25.08 16.43 4.91
CA PRO A 109 -24.00 17.09 4.18
C PRO A 109 -23.18 16.10 3.33
N THR A 110 -22.99 14.88 3.83
CA THR A 110 -22.24 13.83 3.12
C THR A 110 -22.99 13.37 1.88
N VAL A 111 -24.30 13.07 2.00
CA VAL A 111 -25.14 12.70 0.86
C VAL A 111 -25.17 13.80 -0.20
N GLN A 112 -25.30 15.06 0.21
CA GLN A 112 -25.26 16.19 -0.72
C GLN A 112 -23.91 16.32 -1.44
N SER A 113 -22.80 16.09 -0.73
CA SER A 113 -21.47 16.07 -1.36
C SER A 113 -21.36 14.93 -2.38
N VAL A 114 -21.81 13.72 -2.04
CA VAL A 114 -21.78 12.58 -2.96
C VAL A 114 -22.69 12.79 -4.16
N ALA A 115 -23.86 13.39 -3.98
CA ALA A 115 -24.78 13.74 -5.07
C ALA A 115 -24.17 14.73 -6.05
N ARG A 116 -23.46 15.75 -5.56
CA ARG A 116 -22.72 16.69 -6.42
C ARG A 116 -21.60 16.01 -7.21
N ASP A 117 -20.92 15.04 -6.61
CA ASP A 117 -19.79 14.35 -7.25
C ASP A 117 -20.22 13.31 -8.29
N LEU A 118 -21.29 12.56 -8.00
CA LEU A 118 -21.70 11.40 -8.81
C LEU A 118 -22.84 11.69 -9.79
N GLY A 119 -23.67 12.70 -9.50
CA GLY A 119 -24.94 12.94 -10.19
C GLY A 119 -26.04 11.96 -9.76
N GLU A 120 -27.30 12.39 -9.96
CA GLU A 120 -28.49 11.65 -9.51
C GLU A 120 -28.64 10.30 -10.23
N GLU A 121 -28.35 10.25 -11.54
CA GLU A 121 -28.48 9.02 -12.34
C GLU A 121 -27.61 7.90 -11.77
N LYS A 122 -26.35 8.20 -11.41
CA LYS A 122 -25.40 7.22 -10.89
C LYS A 122 -25.78 6.73 -9.50
N ILE A 123 -26.26 7.63 -8.65
CA ILE A 123 -26.81 7.26 -7.33
C ILE A 123 -28.01 6.31 -7.53
N MET A 124 -28.91 6.62 -8.45
CA MET A 124 -30.07 5.77 -8.75
C MET A 124 -29.68 4.39 -9.30
N THR A 125 -28.63 4.30 -10.12
CA THR A 125 -28.07 3.02 -10.55
C THR A 125 -27.53 2.22 -9.36
N ILE A 126 -26.79 2.84 -8.44
CA ILE A 126 -26.24 2.15 -7.26
C ILE A 126 -27.37 1.68 -6.33
N LYS A 127 -28.45 2.46 -6.17
CA LYS A 127 -29.66 2.05 -5.44
C LYS A 127 -30.29 0.80 -6.05
N LYS A 128 -30.59 0.83 -7.36
CA LYS A 128 -31.30 -0.26 -8.05
C LYS A 128 -30.48 -1.54 -8.23
N GLU A 129 -29.19 -1.41 -8.50
CA GLU A 129 -28.35 -2.54 -8.92
C GLU A 129 -27.35 -2.99 -7.85
N GLY A 130 -27.24 -2.27 -6.73
CA GLY A 130 -26.19 -2.44 -5.74
C GLY A 130 -24.81 -2.01 -6.25
N VAL A 131 -23.79 -2.14 -5.41
CA VAL A 131 -22.40 -1.87 -5.81
C VAL A 131 -21.89 -3.01 -6.69
N LYS A 132 -22.12 -2.92 -8.01
CA LYS A 132 -21.50 -3.83 -8.99
C LYS A 132 -20.03 -3.50 -9.23
N ASN A 133 -19.65 -2.23 -9.12
CA ASN A 133 -18.29 -1.72 -9.27
C ASN A 133 -18.03 -0.60 -8.25
N THR A 134 -16.80 -0.51 -7.74
CA THR A 134 -16.36 0.62 -6.91
C THR A 134 -16.50 1.92 -7.70
N THR A 135 -17.23 2.90 -7.17
CA THR A 135 -17.29 4.22 -7.79
C THR A 135 -16.03 5.01 -7.44
N VAL A 136 -15.31 5.44 -8.48
CA VAL A 136 -14.03 6.13 -8.36
C VAL A 136 -14.11 7.51 -9.01
N GLY A 137 -13.59 8.52 -8.32
CA GLY A 137 -13.24 9.83 -8.85
C GLY A 137 -11.72 10.09 -8.72
N ARG A 138 -11.24 11.10 -9.43
CA ARG A 138 -9.84 11.54 -9.42
C ARG A 138 -9.76 13.04 -9.29
N ASP A 139 -8.71 13.51 -8.62
CA ASP A 139 -8.26 14.90 -8.62
C ASP A 139 -9.36 15.93 -8.32
N LYS A 140 -10.21 15.65 -7.32
CA LYS A 140 -11.34 16.52 -6.94
C LYS A 140 -10.87 17.89 -6.49
N TRP A 141 -9.80 17.94 -5.70
CA TRP A 141 -9.26 19.15 -5.10
C TRP A 141 -7.76 19.32 -5.35
N ALA A 142 -7.01 18.22 -5.43
CA ALA A 142 -5.56 18.19 -5.64
C ALA A 142 -5.17 17.12 -6.65
N MET A 143 -4.09 17.32 -7.39
CA MET A 143 -3.57 16.36 -8.37
C MET A 143 -2.98 15.13 -7.68
N GLY A 144 -3.36 13.94 -8.14
CA GLY A 144 -2.95 12.67 -7.55
C GLY A 144 -3.91 12.14 -6.49
N GLN A 145 -5.18 12.56 -6.50
CA GLN A 145 -6.18 12.07 -5.55
C GLN A 145 -6.89 10.81 -6.03
N LEU A 146 -7.22 9.94 -5.09
CA LEU A 146 -8.15 8.83 -5.26
C LEU A 146 -9.42 9.12 -4.44
N MET A 147 -10.55 9.24 -5.11
CA MET A 147 -11.86 9.44 -4.48
C MET A 147 -12.67 8.16 -4.61
N LEU A 148 -13.13 7.61 -3.50
CA LEU A 148 -13.92 6.38 -3.44
C LEU A 148 -15.27 6.69 -2.80
N TYR A 149 -16.33 6.05 -3.31
CA TYR A 149 -17.68 6.30 -2.85
C TYR A 149 -18.39 4.99 -2.57
N VAL A 150 -18.90 4.85 -1.35
CA VAL A 150 -19.75 3.74 -0.92
C VAL A 150 -21.05 4.35 -0.40
N VAL A 151 -22.17 3.96 -1.02
CA VAL A 151 -23.48 4.50 -0.70
C VAL A 151 -24.45 3.35 -0.40
N GLY A 152 -25.41 3.57 0.48
CA GLY A 152 -26.48 2.62 0.80
C GLY A 152 -27.83 3.31 0.84
N GLU A 153 -28.91 2.58 0.54
CA GLU A 153 -30.28 3.11 0.67
C GLU A 153 -30.61 3.48 2.12
N ASP A 154 -30.05 2.71 3.05
CA ASP A 154 -30.05 2.89 4.49
C ASP A 154 -28.70 2.38 5.07
N GLN A 155 -28.55 2.40 6.40
CA GLN A 155 -27.35 1.93 7.07
C GLN A 155 -27.07 0.43 6.85
N GLU A 156 -28.11 -0.42 6.80
CA GLU A 156 -27.97 -1.86 6.59
C GLU A 156 -27.37 -2.14 5.21
N LYS A 157 -27.94 -1.51 4.17
CA LYS A 157 -27.43 -1.63 2.82
C LYS A 157 -26.05 -1.00 2.66
N LEU A 158 -25.76 0.08 3.38
CA LEU A 158 -24.43 0.69 3.39
C LEU A 158 -23.39 -0.27 3.98
N ILE A 159 -23.69 -0.96 5.09
CA ILE A 159 -22.84 -2.00 5.69
C ILE A 159 -22.59 -3.17 4.73
N GLU A 160 -23.64 -3.64 4.06
CA GLU A 160 -23.52 -4.68 3.04
C GLU A 160 -22.57 -4.24 1.91
N ASN A 161 -22.73 -2.99 1.45
CA ASN A 161 -21.92 -2.43 0.38
C ASN A 161 -20.47 -2.19 0.79
N ILE A 162 -20.21 -1.74 2.03
CA ILE A 162 -18.86 -1.63 2.61
C ILE A 162 -18.18 -3.01 2.57
N THR A 163 -18.86 -4.03 3.08
CA THR A 163 -18.31 -5.40 3.16
C THR A 163 -18.03 -5.98 1.78
N LYS A 164 -18.98 -5.87 0.83
CA LYS A 164 -18.81 -6.40 -0.54
C LYS A 164 -17.73 -5.66 -1.34
N SER A 165 -17.60 -4.36 -1.13
CA SER A 165 -16.66 -3.54 -1.89
C SER A 165 -15.24 -3.54 -1.32
N PHE A 166 -15.04 -3.96 -0.06
CA PHE A 166 -13.75 -3.95 0.62
C PHE A 166 -12.61 -4.56 -0.21
N PRO A 167 -12.69 -5.80 -0.76
CA PRO A 167 -11.57 -6.36 -1.54
C PRO A 167 -11.18 -5.50 -2.74
N SER A 168 -12.16 -4.95 -3.46
CA SER A 168 -11.94 -4.10 -4.64
C SER A 168 -11.40 -2.73 -4.29
N ILE A 169 -11.87 -2.14 -3.19
CA ILE A 169 -11.42 -0.84 -2.70
C ILE A 169 -10.00 -0.94 -2.15
N SER A 170 -9.74 -1.88 -1.25
CA SER A 170 -8.41 -2.08 -0.65
C SER A 170 -7.36 -2.27 -1.75
N LYS A 171 -7.64 -3.09 -2.77
CA LYS A 171 -6.77 -3.25 -3.95
C LYS A 171 -6.49 -1.91 -4.66
N LYS A 172 -7.49 -1.04 -4.81
CA LYS A 172 -7.30 0.28 -5.46
C LYS A 172 -6.47 1.24 -4.61
N VAL A 173 -6.66 1.22 -3.29
CA VAL A 173 -5.83 2.01 -2.36
C VAL A 173 -4.38 1.53 -2.44
N TYR A 174 -4.12 0.22 -2.34
CA TYR A 174 -2.78 -0.34 -2.49
C TYR A 174 -2.12 0.02 -3.82
N GLN A 175 -2.85 -0.10 -4.94
CA GLN A 175 -2.34 0.29 -6.25
C GLN A 175 -2.05 1.80 -6.36
N HIS A 176 -2.88 2.62 -5.72
CA HIS A 176 -2.67 4.06 -5.68
C HIS A 176 -1.42 4.44 -4.87
N ASP A 177 -1.18 3.75 -3.76
CA ASP A 177 -0.04 3.98 -2.89
C ASP A 177 1.25 3.32 -3.37
N TYR A 178 1.17 2.30 -4.22
CA TYR A 178 2.33 1.63 -4.81
C TYR A 178 3.33 2.61 -5.43
N LYS A 179 2.84 3.63 -6.16
CA LYS A 179 3.71 4.65 -6.77
C LYS A 179 4.49 5.44 -5.70
N GLN A 180 3.85 5.75 -4.58
CA GLN A 180 4.42 6.51 -3.49
C GLN A 180 5.45 5.68 -2.72
N ILE A 181 5.10 4.45 -2.38
CA ILE A 181 5.99 3.49 -1.72
C ILE A 181 7.21 3.24 -2.61
N LYS A 182 7.01 2.95 -3.90
CA LYS A 182 8.10 2.80 -4.87
C LYS A 182 9.01 4.02 -4.93
N GLY A 183 8.41 5.22 -4.93
CA GLY A 183 9.14 6.48 -4.92
C GLY A 183 10.06 6.64 -3.70
N TYR A 184 9.61 6.22 -2.51
CA TYR A 184 10.42 6.23 -1.31
C TYR A 184 11.48 5.12 -1.30
N THR A 185 11.10 3.90 -1.67
CA THR A 185 12.00 2.73 -1.71
C THR A 185 13.19 2.96 -2.64
N PHE A 186 12.97 3.56 -3.81
CA PHE A 186 14.02 3.81 -4.80
C PHE A 186 14.44 5.28 -4.89
N ALA A 187 14.19 6.08 -3.85
CA ALA A 187 14.50 7.51 -3.85
C ALA A 187 16.00 7.79 -4.11
N ALA A 188 16.88 6.93 -3.57
CA ALA A 188 18.32 6.99 -3.79
C ALA A 188 18.79 6.39 -5.13
N GLY A 189 17.86 5.89 -5.95
CA GLY A 189 18.13 5.18 -7.19
C GLY A 189 18.25 3.67 -7.02
N TYR A 190 18.87 3.02 -8.00
CA TYR A 190 18.96 1.56 -8.11
C TYR A 190 20.41 1.08 -7.97
N ASN A 191 20.61 0.00 -7.21
CA ASN A 191 21.88 -0.71 -7.17
C ASN A 191 22.00 -1.66 -8.36
N LYS A 192 22.41 -1.11 -9.51
CA LYS A 192 22.56 -1.87 -10.76
C LYS A 192 23.60 -2.99 -10.66
N ALA A 193 24.64 -2.83 -9.85
CA ALA A 193 25.69 -3.83 -9.69
C ALA A 193 25.14 -5.11 -9.04
N ILE A 194 24.41 -4.98 -7.93
CA ILE A 194 23.76 -6.12 -7.28
C ILE A 194 22.67 -6.71 -8.18
N SER A 195 21.82 -5.87 -8.80
CA SER A 195 20.79 -6.36 -9.73
C SER A 195 21.38 -7.20 -10.88
N SER A 196 22.48 -6.75 -11.50
CA SER A 196 23.15 -7.52 -12.55
C SER A 196 23.82 -8.79 -12.04
N GLU A 197 24.37 -8.79 -10.83
CA GLU A 197 24.96 -9.99 -10.23
C GLU A 197 23.87 -11.04 -9.91
N ILE A 198 22.71 -10.63 -9.41
CA ILE A 198 21.54 -11.51 -9.21
C ILE A 198 21.08 -12.09 -10.55
N GLU A 199 21.00 -11.26 -11.59
CA GLU A 199 20.62 -11.69 -12.93
C GLU A 199 21.59 -12.75 -13.49
N GLU A 200 22.90 -12.51 -13.39
CA GLU A 200 23.94 -13.43 -13.85
C GLU A 200 23.96 -14.74 -13.05
N LYS A 201 23.88 -14.66 -11.73
CA LYS A 201 24.08 -15.81 -10.82
C LYS A 201 22.82 -16.65 -10.62
N LEU A 202 21.65 -16.02 -10.59
CA LEU A 202 20.37 -16.67 -10.26
C LEU A 202 19.40 -16.72 -11.45
N GLY A 203 19.68 -16.03 -12.55
CA GLY A 203 18.82 -16.04 -13.75
C GLY A 203 17.50 -15.29 -13.56
N VAL A 204 17.46 -14.33 -12.62
CA VAL A 204 16.27 -13.53 -12.31
C VAL A 204 16.60 -12.05 -12.25
N LYS A 205 15.71 -11.20 -12.75
CA LYS A 205 15.78 -9.75 -12.59
C LYS A 205 15.14 -9.34 -11.28
N VAL A 206 15.80 -8.49 -10.52
CA VAL A 206 15.28 -7.88 -9.29
C VAL A 206 15.71 -6.42 -9.22
N GLN A 207 14.78 -5.51 -8.91
CA GLN A 207 15.10 -4.11 -8.68
C GLN A 207 15.60 -3.93 -7.24
N VAL A 208 16.89 -3.65 -7.08
CA VAL A 208 17.52 -3.44 -5.77
C VAL A 208 17.73 -1.94 -5.52
N PRO A 209 17.27 -1.39 -4.38
CA PRO A 209 17.54 0.01 -4.02
C PRO A 209 19.02 0.31 -3.84
N ALA A 210 19.45 1.54 -4.13
CA ALA A 210 20.86 1.93 -4.10
C ALA A 210 21.56 1.78 -2.73
N ASP A 211 20.79 1.79 -1.64
CA ASP A 211 21.28 1.71 -0.26
C ASP A 211 21.40 0.27 0.27
N TYR A 212 21.05 -0.75 -0.53
CA TYR A 212 21.36 -2.14 -0.24
C TYR A 212 22.81 -2.46 -0.60
N ILE A 213 23.45 -3.27 0.25
CA ILE A 213 24.78 -3.85 0.05
C ILE A 213 24.69 -5.37 -0.04
N LYS A 214 25.65 -5.98 -0.73
CA LYS A 214 25.81 -7.44 -0.73
C LYS A 214 26.40 -7.86 0.61
N ALA A 215 25.69 -8.69 1.36
CA ALA A 215 26.20 -9.30 2.58
C ALA A 215 27.12 -10.49 2.24
N LEU A 216 26.65 -11.39 1.37
CA LEU A 216 27.45 -12.49 0.83
C LEU A 216 26.85 -13.08 -0.45
N TRP A 217 27.68 -13.85 -1.15
CA TRP A 217 27.30 -14.83 -2.17
C TRP A 217 27.87 -16.18 -1.76
N ASP A 218 27.04 -17.21 -1.72
CA ASP A 218 27.41 -18.59 -1.50
C ASP A 218 27.26 -19.37 -2.82
N GLU A 219 28.39 -19.81 -3.38
CA GLU A 219 28.43 -20.50 -4.67
C GLU A 219 27.94 -21.94 -4.57
N GLU A 220 28.06 -22.60 -3.41
CA GLU A 220 27.60 -23.98 -3.20
C GLU A 220 26.09 -24.00 -3.03
N GLU A 221 25.57 -23.11 -2.18
CA GLU A 221 24.13 -23.01 -1.91
C GLU A 221 23.36 -22.23 -2.99
N LYS A 222 24.05 -21.61 -3.96
CA LYS A 222 23.47 -20.68 -4.96
C LYS A 222 22.60 -19.63 -4.28
N LEU A 223 23.13 -19.02 -3.23
CA LEU A 223 22.42 -18.11 -2.34
C LEU A 223 23.10 -16.74 -2.33
N MET A 224 22.31 -15.69 -2.57
CA MET A 224 22.73 -14.31 -2.35
C MET A 224 21.97 -13.72 -1.17
N TRP A 225 22.70 -13.13 -0.22
CA TRP A 225 22.11 -12.31 0.83
C TRP A 225 22.51 -10.85 0.61
N ILE A 226 21.51 -9.98 0.50
CA ILE A 226 21.66 -8.54 0.45
C ILE A 226 20.99 -7.90 1.65
N ARG A 227 21.51 -6.78 2.10
CA ARG A 227 20.97 -6.09 3.28
C ARG A 227 21.08 -4.58 3.17
N LYS A 228 20.21 -3.90 3.92
CA LYS A 228 20.26 -2.46 4.16
C LYS A 228 20.27 -2.22 5.66
N GLU A 229 21.16 -1.35 6.10
CA GLU A 229 21.30 -0.94 7.49
C GLU A 229 20.91 0.53 7.64
N THR A 230 20.12 0.84 8.66
CA THR A 230 19.87 2.20 9.11
C THR A 230 20.31 2.35 10.56
N SER A 231 20.17 3.55 11.13
CA SER A 231 20.42 3.74 12.57
C SER A 231 19.44 2.99 13.46
N GLU A 232 18.29 2.53 12.93
CA GLU A 232 17.20 1.97 13.74
C GLU A 232 16.66 0.62 13.22
N SER A 233 17.13 0.15 12.07
CA SER A 233 16.59 -1.05 11.43
C SER A 233 17.58 -1.74 10.48
N THR A 234 17.47 -3.05 10.41
CA THR A 234 18.17 -3.92 9.45
C THR A 234 17.16 -4.61 8.57
N PHE A 235 17.30 -4.45 7.24
CA PHE A 235 16.51 -5.15 6.23
C PHE A 235 17.39 -6.22 5.59
N GLY A 236 16.93 -7.47 5.55
CA GLY A 236 17.62 -8.56 4.86
C GLY A 236 16.75 -9.17 3.79
N MET A 237 17.30 -9.35 2.58
CA MET A 237 16.67 -10.12 1.50
C MET A 237 17.64 -11.21 1.07
N VAL A 238 17.18 -12.45 1.11
CA VAL A 238 17.93 -13.64 0.68
C VAL A 238 17.26 -14.19 -0.57
N LEU A 239 18.05 -14.50 -1.60
CA LEU A 239 17.59 -15.14 -2.81
C LEU A 239 18.41 -16.42 -3.02
N LYS A 240 17.74 -17.56 -3.21
CA LYS A 240 18.38 -18.86 -3.41
C LYS A 240 17.73 -19.58 -4.59
N SER A 241 18.55 -20.06 -5.53
CA SER A 241 18.07 -20.93 -6.61
C SER A 241 18.08 -22.39 -6.14
N LEU A 242 16.97 -23.09 -6.37
CA LEU A 242 16.76 -24.48 -5.98
C LEU A 242 16.28 -25.29 -7.19
N SER A 243 16.59 -26.58 -7.22
CA SER A 243 15.99 -27.51 -8.19
C SER A 243 14.53 -27.75 -7.85
N TYR A 244 13.66 -27.80 -8.86
CA TYR A 244 12.27 -28.20 -8.67
C TYR A 244 12.14 -29.73 -8.79
N GLU A 245 12.00 -30.40 -7.65
CA GLU A 245 11.99 -31.86 -7.50
C GLU A 245 10.58 -32.41 -7.32
N SER A 246 9.77 -31.79 -6.44
CA SER A 246 8.38 -32.19 -6.20
C SER A 246 7.52 -31.03 -5.69
N GLU A 247 6.20 -31.21 -5.76
CA GLU A 247 5.22 -30.26 -5.22
C GLU A 247 5.33 -30.11 -3.68
N ASP A 248 6.00 -31.03 -2.97
CA ASP A 248 6.21 -30.93 -1.51
C ASP A 248 7.07 -29.72 -1.13
N GLN A 249 7.85 -29.18 -2.08
CA GLN A 249 8.61 -27.94 -1.91
C GLN A 249 7.71 -26.69 -1.90
N LEU A 250 6.42 -26.83 -2.21
CA LEU A 250 5.40 -25.78 -2.12
C LEU A 250 4.60 -25.93 -0.82
N SER A 251 5.32 -26.04 0.30
CA SER A 251 4.74 -26.27 1.62
C SER A 251 5.29 -25.31 2.68
N LYS A 252 4.51 -25.14 3.75
CA LYS A 252 4.89 -24.38 4.93
C LYS A 252 6.15 -24.97 5.57
N GLU A 253 6.22 -26.30 5.65
CA GLU A 253 7.32 -27.05 6.26
C GLU A 253 8.62 -26.82 5.49
N PHE A 254 8.58 -26.87 4.16
CA PHE A 254 9.73 -26.57 3.32
C PHE A 254 10.24 -25.13 3.50
N LEU A 255 9.33 -24.14 3.46
CA LEU A 255 9.71 -22.75 3.68
C LEU A 255 10.31 -22.55 5.08
N LYS A 256 9.72 -23.13 6.12
CA LYS A 256 10.23 -23.06 7.50
C LYS A 256 11.65 -23.65 7.60
N GLU A 257 11.88 -24.79 6.95
CA GLU A 257 13.20 -25.41 6.91
C GLU A 257 14.23 -24.51 6.23
N GLN A 258 13.92 -23.92 5.07
CA GLN A 258 14.84 -23.01 4.37
C GLN A 258 15.17 -21.77 5.22
N VAL A 259 14.17 -21.17 5.89
CA VAL A 259 14.40 -20.02 6.77
C VAL A 259 15.30 -20.39 7.96
N ASN A 260 15.03 -21.51 8.61
CA ASN A 260 15.83 -21.97 9.75
C ASN A 260 17.26 -22.37 9.35
N GLN A 261 17.43 -22.99 8.18
CA GLN A 261 18.75 -23.34 7.64
C GLN A 261 19.57 -22.08 7.37
N PHE A 262 18.99 -21.09 6.67
CA PHE A 262 19.64 -19.80 6.46
C PHE A 262 20.03 -19.13 7.79
N GLY A 263 19.09 -19.10 8.74
CA GLY A 263 19.31 -18.50 10.04
C GLY A 263 20.47 -19.14 10.81
N LYS A 264 20.52 -20.48 10.81
CA LYS A 264 21.58 -21.26 11.47
C LYS A 264 22.95 -21.08 10.84
N ASP A 265 23.03 -21.03 9.52
CA ASP A 265 24.31 -21.03 8.80
C ASP A 265 24.93 -19.63 8.71
N TYR A 266 24.09 -18.60 8.51
CA TYR A 266 24.56 -17.26 8.16
C TYR A 266 24.29 -16.18 9.21
N VAL A 267 23.25 -16.32 10.04
CA VAL A 267 22.88 -15.27 11.01
C VAL A 267 23.54 -15.55 12.36
N LYS A 268 24.56 -14.76 12.69
CA LYS A 268 25.28 -14.82 13.97
C LYS A 268 25.01 -13.57 14.80
N THR A 269 24.84 -13.73 16.10
CA THR A 269 24.76 -12.60 17.05
C THR A 269 26.05 -12.46 17.86
N ASN A 270 26.08 -11.49 18.77
CA ASN A 270 27.17 -11.34 19.74
C ASN A 270 27.21 -12.49 20.77
N THR A 271 26.13 -13.27 20.87
CA THR A 271 26.00 -14.41 21.78
C THR A 271 26.42 -15.69 21.06
N GLU A 272 27.43 -16.39 21.59
CA GLU A 272 28.00 -17.57 20.94
C GLU A 272 26.97 -18.70 20.71
N GLY A 273 26.88 -19.13 19.45
CA GLY A 273 25.94 -20.15 19.00
C GLY A 273 24.47 -19.71 19.05
N SER A 274 24.20 -18.40 19.15
CA SER A 274 22.88 -17.82 18.87
C SER A 274 22.70 -17.65 17.37
N TYR A 275 21.53 -18.01 16.86
CA TYR A 275 21.18 -17.94 15.44
C TYR A 275 19.71 -17.65 15.27
N MET A 276 19.33 -17.17 14.08
CA MET A 276 17.94 -16.87 13.72
C MET A 276 17.13 -18.15 13.51
N VAL A 277 15.91 -18.18 14.05
CA VAL A 277 14.94 -19.27 13.89
C VAL A 277 13.54 -18.67 13.75
N VAL A 278 12.66 -19.38 13.04
CA VAL A 278 11.23 -19.09 13.00
C VAL A 278 10.64 -19.28 14.41
N ASN A 279 9.92 -18.28 14.91
CA ASN A 279 9.10 -18.39 16.10
C ASN A 279 7.64 -18.57 15.67
N ASP A 280 7.21 -19.82 15.63
CA ASP A 280 5.81 -20.20 15.40
C ASP A 280 5.10 -20.70 16.68
N GLU A 281 5.73 -20.50 17.84
CA GLU A 281 5.15 -20.75 19.16
C GLU A 281 4.34 -19.55 19.64
N ASP A 282 4.89 -18.34 19.52
CA ASP A 282 4.22 -17.09 19.95
C ASP A 282 3.25 -16.55 18.89
N LEU A 283 3.52 -16.78 17.60
CA LEU A 283 2.66 -16.36 16.50
C LEU A 283 2.61 -17.42 15.39
N PRO A 284 1.43 -17.97 15.06
CA PRO A 284 1.34 -19.02 14.05
C PRO A 284 1.72 -18.50 12.67
N LEU A 285 2.24 -19.39 11.83
CA LEU A 285 2.59 -19.06 10.44
C LEU A 285 1.33 -18.87 9.60
N TYR A 286 1.31 -17.78 8.82
CA TYR A 286 0.33 -17.57 7.77
C TYR A 286 0.91 -18.03 6.44
N THR A 287 0.10 -18.71 5.63
CA THR A 287 0.51 -19.12 4.28
C THR A 287 -0.54 -18.75 3.27
N ASN A 288 -0.10 -18.46 2.04
CA ASN A 288 -0.98 -18.11 0.94
C ASN A 288 -0.38 -18.53 -0.41
N THR A 289 -1.24 -18.65 -1.40
CA THR A 289 -0.82 -18.79 -2.80
C THR A 289 -1.06 -17.48 -3.50
N ILE A 290 -0.02 -16.95 -4.13
CA ILE A 290 -0.07 -15.67 -4.84
C ILE A 290 0.52 -15.79 -6.24
N GLU A 291 0.42 -14.70 -7.00
CA GLU A 291 1.06 -14.55 -8.29
C GLU A 291 2.03 -13.37 -8.24
N ILE A 292 3.29 -13.61 -8.62
CA ILE A 292 4.32 -12.58 -8.75
C ILE A 292 4.71 -12.51 -10.23
N ASN A 293 4.39 -11.40 -10.90
CA ASN A 293 4.67 -11.17 -12.32
C ASN A 293 4.27 -12.35 -13.24
N GLY A 294 3.06 -12.90 -13.03
CA GLY A 294 2.53 -14.02 -13.81
C GLY A 294 2.99 -15.41 -13.35
N GLN A 295 3.88 -15.48 -12.35
CA GLN A 295 4.41 -16.73 -11.83
C GLN A 295 3.74 -17.13 -10.53
N TYR A 296 3.45 -18.42 -10.40
CA TYR A 296 2.91 -19.00 -9.18
C TYR A 296 3.96 -18.92 -8.06
N ALA A 297 3.53 -18.41 -6.90
CA ALA A 297 4.34 -18.37 -5.69
C ALA A 297 3.57 -18.91 -4.48
N TYR A 298 4.26 -19.69 -3.66
CA TYR A 298 3.80 -20.07 -2.32
C TYR A 298 4.46 -19.15 -1.30
N GLU A 299 3.65 -18.42 -0.54
CA GLU A 299 4.08 -17.42 0.46
C GLU A 299 3.89 -17.97 1.87
N MET A 300 4.86 -17.71 2.74
CA MET A 300 4.77 -17.85 4.18
C MET A 300 5.14 -16.53 4.87
N ARG A 301 4.33 -16.10 5.82
CA ARG A 301 4.58 -14.94 6.67
C ARG A 301 4.66 -15.40 8.12
N GLY A 302 5.53 -14.77 8.90
CA GLY A 302 5.70 -15.10 10.31
C GLY A 302 6.65 -14.15 11.01
N ILE A 303 7.05 -14.54 12.22
CA ILE A 303 8.07 -13.86 13.00
C ILE A 303 9.26 -14.78 13.22
N TRP A 304 10.43 -14.17 13.34
CA TRP A 304 11.67 -14.84 13.68
C TRP A 304 12.24 -14.26 14.96
N GLU A 305 13.05 -15.06 15.63
CA GLU A 305 13.81 -14.66 16.80
C GLU A 305 15.20 -15.30 16.78
N THR A 306 16.04 -14.91 17.72
CA THR A 306 17.34 -15.55 17.94
C THR A 306 17.29 -16.51 19.13
N THR A 307 17.93 -17.68 19.00
CA THR A 307 17.83 -18.76 19.99
C THR A 307 18.41 -18.46 21.38
N LYS A 308 19.33 -17.50 21.51
CA LYS A 308 19.95 -17.11 22.80
C LYS A 308 20.08 -15.61 23.00
N ASP A 309 19.39 -14.82 22.19
CA ASP A 309 19.47 -13.35 22.21
C ASP A 309 18.07 -12.76 22.06
N TYR A 310 17.92 -11.46 22.32
CA TYR A 310 16.61 -10.79 22.29
C TYR A 310 16.32 -10.08 20.95
N MET A 311 16.86 -10.61 19.86
CA MET A 311 16.66 -10.10 18.51
C MET A 311 15.51 -10.84 17.83
N GLY A 312 14.75 -10.13 17.00
CA GLY A 312 13.67 -10.72 16.23
C GLY A 312 12.92 -9.70 15.37
N GLY A 313 11.93 -10.19 14.65
CA GLY A 313 11.04 -9.37 13.84
C GLY A 313 10.22 -10.17 12.84
N PRO A 314 9.46 -9.49 11.97
CA PRO A 314 8.66 -10.15 10.94
C PRO A 314 9.54 -10.62 9.77
N PHE A 315 9.02 -11.61 9.04
CA PHE A 315 9.57 -12.05 7.76
C PHE A 315 8.46 -12.41 6.75
N PHE A 316 8.83 -12.38 5.47
CA PHE A 316 8.13 -13.05 4.38
C PHE A 316 9.09 -14.05 3.72
N ALA A 317 8.58 -15.23 3.39
CA ALA A 317 9.33 -16.22 2.64
C ALA A 317 8.49 -16.70 1.46
N TYR A 318 9.13 -16.86 0.32
CA TYR A 318 8.49 -17.24 -0.94
C TYR A 318 9.22 -18.42 -1.56
N VAL A 319 8.46 -19.32 -2.17
CA VAL A 319 8.97 -20.19 -3.23
C VAL A 319 8.23 -19.81 -4.51
N ILE A 320 8.96 -19.33 -5.51
CA ILE A 320 8.42 -18.95 -6.82
C ILE A 320 8.85 -19.99 -7.85
N ILE A 321 7.90 -20.50 -8.62
CA ILE A 321 8.16 -21.56 -9.60
C ILE A 321 8.62 -20.96 -10.93
N ASP A 322 9.81 -21.35 -11.38
CA ASP A 322 10.22 -21.22 -12.77
C ASP A 322 9.93 -22.51 -13.53
N LYS A 323 8.75 -22.56 -14.15
CA LYS A 323 8.32 -23.72 -14.95
C LYS A 323 9.22 -23.95 -16.17
N SER A 324 9.83 -22.89 -16.72
CA SER A 324 10.62 -22.98 -17.95
C SER A 324 11.98 -23.63 -17.70
N GLN A 325 12.59 -23.32 -16.55
CA GLN A 325 13.92 -23.82 -16.19
C GLN A 325 13.88 -25.01 -15.20
N LYS A 326 12.69 -25.43 -14.75
CA LYS A 326 12.50 -26.43 -13.69
C LYS A 326 13.27 -26.07 -12.40
N LYS A 327 13.19 -24.80 -12.03
CA LYS A 327 13.82 -24.24 -10.82
C LYS A 327 12.76 -23.65 -9.91
N LEU A 328 13.15 -23.50 -8.65
CA LEU A 328 12.47 -22.70 -7.67
C LEU A 328 13.38 -21.55 -7.27
N LEU A 329 12.81 -20.36 -7.12
CA LEU A 329 13.47 -19.26 -6.43
C LEU A 329 12.90 -19.18 -5.02
N PHE A 330 13.74 -19.49 -4.04
CA PHE A 330 13.44 -19.18 -2.64
C PHE A 330 13.84 -17.73 -2.37
N ILE A 331 12.94 -16.98 -1.74
CA ILE A 331 13.20 -15.62 -1.24
C ILE A 331 12.86 -15.57 0.24
N LEU A 332 13.72 -14.96 1.05
CA LEU A 332 13.42 -14.59 2.44
C LEU A 332 13.69 -13.10 2.65
N ASP A 333 12.63 -12.35 2.93
CA ASP A 333 12.66 -10.98 3.41
C ASP A 333 12.50 -10.99 4.93
N PHE A 334 13.45 -10.46 5.69
CA PHE A 334 13.36 -10.36 7.15
C PHE A 334 13.79 -8.98 7.65
N LEU A 335 13.07 -8.49 8.66
CA LEU A 335 13.26 -7.16 9.22
C LEU A 335 13.60 -7.25 10.71
N MET A 336 14.63 -6.52 11.12
CA MET A 336 14.86 -6.16 12.52
C MET A 336 14.63 -4.65 12.68
N ALA A 337 13.68 -4.25 13.52
CA ALA A 337 13.39 -2.84 13.78
C ALA A 337 12.79 -2.66 15.18
N PRO A 338 13.62 -2.70 16.25
CA PRO A 338 13.12 -2.63 17.62
C PRO A 338 12.44 -1.29 17.91
N GLY A 339 11.27 -1.35 18.55
CA GLY A 339 10.50 -0.15 18.93
C GLY A 339 9.91 0.67 17.76
N LYS A 340 9.98 0.17 16.52
CA LYS A 340 9.40 0.81 15.35
C LYS A 340 8.15 0.10 14.86
N GLU A 341 7.26 0.88 14.26
CA GLU A 341 6.21 0.38 13.37
C GLU A 341 6.87 -0.24 12.12
N LYS A 342 6.34 -1.37 11.66
CA LYS A 342 6.98 -2.27 10.71
C LYS A 342 6.17 -2.45 9.44
N ARG A 343 4.88 -2.18 9.41
CA ARG A 343 4.00 -2.34 8.24
C ARG A 343 4.60 -1.68 7.00
N ASP A 344 4.92 -0.40 7.09
CA ASP A 344 5.44 0.37 5.96
C ASP A 344 6.85 -0.08 5.55
N LEU A 345 7.65 -0.59 6.50
CA LEU A 345 8.98 -1.14 6.22
C LEU A 345 8.87 -2.48 5.49
N MET A 346 7.98 -3.35 5.95
CA MET A 346 7.68 -4.63 5.33
C MET A 346 7.09 -4.47 3.93
N GLN A 347 6.21 -3.49 3.71
CA GLN A 347 5.70 -3.17 2.37
C GLN A 347 6.81 -2.74 1.39
N GLN A 348 7.88 -2.08 1.86
CA GLN A 348 9.02 -1.75 1.00
C GLN A 348 9.78 -3.00 0.56
N MET A 349 9.94 -3.99 1.46
CA MET A 349 10.58 -5.27 1.14
C MET A 349 9.72 -6.10 0.19
N GLU A 350 8.42 -6.20 0.48
CA GLU A 350 7.43 -6.85 -0.39
C GLU A 350 7.42 -6.22 -1.80
N LEU A 351 7.60 -4.90 -1.90
CA LEU A 351 7.72 -4.22 -3.18
C LEU A 351 8.95 -4.69 -3.98
N MET A 352 10.09 -4.90 -3.33
CA MET A 352 11.29 -5.44 -3.98
C MET A 352 11.05 -6.86 -4.50
N THR A 353 10.47 -7.73 -3.69
CA THR A 353 10.11 -9.10 -4.10
C THR A 353 9.12 -9.12 -5.26
N ASN A 354 8.17 -8.19 -5.30
CA ASN A 354 7.25 -8.05 -6.43
C ASN A 354 7.91 -7.55 -7.74
N THR A 355 9.19 -7.16 -7.72
CA THR A 355 9.94 -6.83 -8.95
C THR A 355 10.67 -8.03 -9.56
N VAL A 356 10.58 -9.21 -8.95
CA VAL A 356 11.24 -10.42 -9.42
C VAL A 356 10.63 -10.88 -10.74
N GLU A 357 11.46 -11.06 -11.76
CA GLU A 357 11.08 -11.61 -13.06
C GLU A 357 12.11 -12.67 -13.50
N PHE A 358 11.64 -13.84 -13.94
CA PHE A 358 12.51 -14.87 -14.52
C PHE A 358 12.91 -14.51 -15.95
N LEU A 359 14.15 -14.88 -16.33
CA LEU A 359 14.71 -14.64 -17.66
C LEU A 359 14.32 -15.68 -18.71
#